data_AF-A0A833L8B5-F1
#
_entry.id   AF-A0A833L8B5-F1
#
_cell.length_a   1.000
_cell.length_b   1.000
_cell.length_c   1.000
_cell.angle_alpha   90.00
_cell.angle_beta   90.00
_cell.angle_gamma   90.00
#
_symmetry.space_group_name_H-M   'P 1'
#
loop_
_entity.id
_entity.type
_entity.pdbx_description
1 polymer ?
#
loop_
_entity_poly.entity_id
_entity_poly.type
_entity_poly.pdbx_seq_one_letter_code
_entity_poly.pdbx_strand_id
1 'polypeptide(L)'
;MSNDMDHREQLLRQDGFFIGIATLSLLNGMDFSIYFEPGVVMIRPLLFSFGISSPVLVLYFTSLFLSITSVILAGVPAALFERATGRKASDAVSLSIWMGALAIMTLPTFLKMLGFS
;
A
#
# COMPACT_ATOMS: atom_id res chain seq x y z
N MET A 1 -16.14 23.29 -23.71
CA MET A 1 -14.67 23.31 -23.55
C MET A 1 -14.22 23.33 -22.09
N SER A 2 -14.82 24.10 -21.17
CA SER A 2 -14.45 24.06 -19.73
C SER A 2 -14.59 22.67 -19.09
N ASN A 3 -15.77 22.04 -19.22
CA ASN A 3 -16.09 20.78 -18.53
C ASN A 3 -15.18 19.57 -18.90
N ASP A 4 -14.60 19.57 -20.09
CA ASP A 4 -13.68 18.50 -20.53
C ASP A 4 -12.28 18.66 -19.91
N MET A 5 -11.83 19.91 -19.74
CA MET A 5 -10.57 20.22 -19.07
C MET A 5 -10.66 19.93 -17.56
N ASP A 6 -11.77 20.33 -16.93
CA ASP A 6 -12.03 20.11 -15.50
C ASP A 6 -12.07 18.59 -15.17
N HIS A 7 -12.70 17.80 -16.04
CA HIS A 7 -12.74 16.34 -15.87
C HIS A 7 -11.36 15.69 -16.02
N ARG A 8 -10.56 16.12 -17.00
CA ARG A 8 -9.18 15.62 -17.18
C ARG A 8 -8.29 15.94 -16.00
N GLU A 9 -8.39 17.15 -15.46
CA GLU A 9 -7.63 17.55 -14.28
C GLU A 9 -7.96 16.65 -13.08
N GLN A 10 -9.25 16.31 -12.89
CA GLN A 10 -9.67 15.39 -11.85
C GLN A 10 -9.08 13.99 -12.03
N LEU A 11 -9.09 13.45 -13.24
CA LEU A 11 -8.49 12.14 -13.54
C LEU A 11 -6.98 12.12 -13.28
N LEU A 12 -6.26 13.12 -13.78
CA LEU A 12 -4.81 13.24 -13.58
C LEU A 12 -4.45 13.33 -12.09
N ARG A 13 -5.27 14.03 -11.31
CA ARG A 13 -5.10 14.12 -9.86
C ARG A 13 -5.34 12.78 -9.17
N GLN A 14 -6.37 12.01 -9.58
CA GLN A 14 -6.62 10.67 -9.04
C GLN A 14 -5.47 9.71 -9.37
N ASP A 15 -4.97 9.73 -10.62
CA ASP A 15 -3.84 8.91 -11.05
C ASP A 15 -2.60 9.19 -10.19
N GLY A 16 -2.33 10.46 -9.89
CA GLY A 16 -1.24 10.85 -8.98
C GLY A 16 -1.35 10.19 -7.59
N PHE A 17 -2.55 10.12 -7.02
CA PHE A 17 -2.76 9.42 -5.75
C PHE A 17 -2.56 7.91 -5.87
N PHE A 18 -3.05 7.28 -6.93
CA PHE A 18 -2.85 5.85 -7.14
C PHE A 18 -1.37 5.49 -7.30
N ILE A 19 -0.61 6.31 -8.02
CA ILE A 19 0.84 6.16 -8.15
C ILE A 19 1.52 6.29 -6.78
N GLY A 20 1.11 7.29 -5.98
CA GLY A 20 1.64 7.48 -4.61
C GLY A 20 1.34 6.29 -3.70
N ILE A 21 0.10 5.79 -3.70
CA ILE A 21 -0.32 4.62 -2.93
C ILE A 21 0.46 3.37 -3.37
N ALA A 22 0.55 3.12 -4.69
CA ALA A 22 1.30 2.01 -5.22
C ALA A 22 2.78 2.08 -4.79
N THR A 23 3.41 3.23 -4.94
CA THR A 23 4.83 3.44 -4.58
C THR A 23 5.06 3.18 -3.09
N LEU A 24 4.26 3.78 -2.20
CA LEU A 24 4.39 3.59 -0.75
C LEU A 24 4.16 2.13 -0.34
N SER A 25 3.23 1.44 -1.00
CA SER A 25 2.99 0.02 -0.72
C SER A 25 4.14 -0.88 -1.10
N LEU A 26 4.83 -0.56 -2.20
CA LEU A 26 6.02 -1.30 -2.63
C LEU A 26 7.13 -1.18 -1.60
N LEU A 27 7.31 0.01 -0.99
CA LEU A 27 8.29 0.21 0.08
C LEU A 27 8.02 -0.67 1.30
N ASN A 28 6.75 -0.88 1.67
CA ASN A 28 6.40 -1.82 2.75
C ASN A 28 6.64 -3.30 2.38
N GLY A 29 6.78 -3.62 1.10
CA GLY A 29 7.15 -4.95 0.62
C GLY A 29 8.66 -5.20 0.58
N MET A 30 9.49 -4.17 0.74
CA MET A 30 10.94 -4.35 0.64
C MET A 30 11.50 -5.11 1.84
N ASP A 31 12.63 -5.79 1.64
CA ASP A 31 13.32 -6.61 2.64
C ASP A 31 13.78 -5.82 3.87
N PHE A 32 14.12 -4.54 3.69
CA PHE A 32 14.43 -3.63 4.79
C PHE A 32 13.21 -3.18 5.60
N SER A 33 11.98 -3.50 5.17
CA SER A 33 10.78 -3.16 5.92
C SER A 33 10.81 -3.79 7.32
N ILE A 34 10.23 -3.09 8.29
CA ILE A 34 10.02 -3.64 9.64
C ILE A 34 9.03 -4.83 9.61
N TYR A 35 8.16 -4.87 8.60
CA TYR A 35 7.13 -5.90 8.44
C TYR A 35 7.63 -7.15 7.71
N PHE A 36 8.84 -7.10 7.13
CA PHE A 36 9.34 -8.16 6.27
C PHE A 36 9.48 -9.50 7.01
N GLU A 37 10.19 -9.52 8.14
CA GLU A 37 10.40 -10.73 8.95
C GLU A 37 9.08 -11.36 9.43
N PRO A 38 8.12 -10.61 10.04
CA PRO A 38 6.79 -11.14 10.33
C PRO A 38 6.06 -11.67 9.09
N GLY A 39 6.18 -10.99 7.95
CA GLY A 39 5.59 -11.40 6.68
C GLY A 39 6.11 -12.74 6.20
N VAL A 40 7.43 -12.97 6.27
CA VAL A 40 8.05 -14.25 5.94
C VAL A 40 7.49 -15.34 6.84
N VAL A 41 7.44 -15.13 8.15
CA VAL A 41 6.92 -16.13 9.11
C VAL A 41 5.48 -16.51 8.78
N MET A 42 4.66 -15.54 8.37
CA MET A 42 3.26 -15.76 8.04
C MET A 42 3.07 -16.54 6.72
N ILE A 43 3.83 -16.20 5.66
CA ILE A 43 3.64 -16.80 4.33
C ILE A 43 4.46 -18.07 4.11
N ARG A 44 5.56 -18.27 4.85
CA ARG A 44 6.47 -19.40 4.65
C ARG A 44 5.80 -20.78 4.75
N PRO A 45 4.88 -21.07 5.69
CA PRO A 45 4.16 -22.35 5.70
C PRO A 45 3.34 -22.58 4.41
N LEU A 46 2.72 -21.52 3.89
CA LEU A 46 1.96 -21.56 2.65
C LEU A 46 2.88 -21.86 1.46
N LEU A 47 4.00 -21.15 1.33
CA LEU A 47 4.96 -21.35 0.25
C LEU A 47 5.59 -22.76 0.28
N PHE A 48 5.93 -23.25 1.46
CA PHE A 48 6.46 -24.60 1.63
C PHE A 48 5.46 -25.67 1.18
N SER A 49 4.17 -25.48 1.44
CA SER A 49 3.09 -26.36 0.95
C SER A 49 3.04 -26.46 -0.58
N PHE A 50 3.38 -25.36 -1.27
CA PHE A 50 3.51 -25.31 -2.73
C PHE A 50 4.87 -25.80 -3.25
N GLY A 51 5.74 -26.35 -2.39
CA GLY A 51 7.09 -26.79 -2.76
C GLY A 51 8.06 -25.65 -3.02
N ILE A 52 7.73 -24.42 -2.63
CA ILE A 52 8.58 -23.24 -2.81
C ILE A 52 9.51 -23.10 -1.62
N SER A 53 10.79 -23.40 -1.83
CA SER A 53 11.86 -23.30 -0.82
C SER A 53 13.00 -22.36 -1.22
N SER A 54 13.01 -21.89 -2.47
CA SER A 54 14.04 -20.97 -2.97
C SER A 54 14.00 -19.65 -2.20
N PRO A 55 15.13 -19.19 -1.62
CA PRO A 55 15.18 -17.91 -0.89
C PRO A 55 14.68 -16.72 -1.71
N VAL A 56 15.00 -16.70 -3.02
CA VAL A 56 14.60 -15.63 -3.94
C VAL A 56 13.09 -15.62 -4.16
N LEU A 57 12.46 -16.80 -4.27
CA LEU A 57 11.01 -16.87 -4.42
C LEU A 57 10.30 -16.45 -3.13
N VAL A 58 10.80 -16.89 -1.97
CA VAL A 58 10.25 -16.47 -0.67
C VAL A 58 10.33 -14.95 -0.51
N LEU A 59 11.44 -14.34 -0.92
CA LEU A 59 11.61 -12.88 -0.95
C LEU A 59 10.49 -12.22 -1.77
N TYR A 60 10.34 -12.58 -3.04
CA TYR A 60 9.36 -11.94 -3.93
C TYR A 60 7.91 -12.14 -3.49
N PHE A 61 7.54 -13.34 -3.03
CA PHE A 61 6.19 -13.60 -2.54
C PHE A 61 5.89 -12.82 -1.26
N THR A 62 6.86 -12.75 -0.35
CA THR A 62 6.71 -11.95 0.88
C THR A 62 6.57 -10.47 0.54
N SER A 63 7.39 -9.95 -0.37
CA SER A 63 7.32 -8.56 -0.80
C SER A 63 5.97 -8.22 -1.40
N LEU A 64 5.49 -9.05 -2.33
CA LEU A 64 4.19 -8.84 -2.96
C LEU A 64 3.05 -8.92 -1.94
N PHE A 65 3.11 -9.91 -1.05
CA PHE A 65 2.11 -10.09 0.01
C PHE A 65 2.03 -8.87 0.93
N LEU A 66 3.17 -8.36 1.38
CA LEU A 66 3.21 -7.19 2.26
C LEU A 66 2.77 -5.92 1.55
N SER A 67 3.16 -5.72 0.29
CA SER A 67 2.67 -4.59 -0.51
C SER A 67 1.15 -4.61 -0.62
N ILE A 68 0.56 -5.72 -1.05
CA ILE A 68 -0.90 -5.86 -1.17
C ILE A 68 -1.58 -5.68 0.19
N THR A 69 -1.05 -6.31 1.24
CA THR A 69 -1.63 -6.22 2.59
C THR A 69 -1.62 -4.78 3.09
N SER A 70 -0.52 -4.04 2.88
CA SER A 70 -0.42 -2.63 3.27
C SER A 70 -1.44 -1.75 2.55
N VAL A 71 -1.66 -1.97 1.25
CA VAL A 71 -2.69 -1.25 0.46
C VAL A 71 -4.09 -1.51 1.04
N ILE A 72 -4.42 -2.77 1.31
CA ILE A 72 -5.72 -3.18 1.83
C ILE A 72 -5.96 -2.57 3.22
N LEU A 73 -5.00 -2.69 4.13
CA LEU A 73 -5.13 -2.19 5.50
C LEU A 73 -5.22 -0.66 5.53
N ALA A 74 -4.38 0.04 4.75
CA ALA A 74 -4.43 1.49 4.65
C ALA A 74 -5.68 2.01 3.94
N GLY A 75 -6.37 1.18 3.15
CA GLY A 75 -7.64 1.53 2.51
C GLY A 75 -8.83 1.56 3.47
N VAL A 76 -8.72 0.90 4.63
CA VAL A 76 -9.81 0.81 5.61
C VAL A 76 -10.27 2.19 6.10
N PRO A 77 -9.38 3.11 6.57
CA PRO A 77 -9.79 4.45 6.97
C PRO A 77 -10.50 5.25 5.86
N ALA A 78 -10.04 5.14 4.61
CA ALA A 78 -10.65 5.82 3.47
C ALA A 78 -12.07 5.28 3.18
N ALA A 79 -12.23 3.96 3.18
CA ALA A 79 -13.53 3.32 3.00
C ALA A 79 -14.50 3.67 4.14
N LEU A 80 -14.01 3.77 5.38
CA LEU A 80 -14.82 4.22 6.53
C LEU A 80 -15.25 5.68 6.36
N PHE A 81 -14.35 6.56 5.93
CA PHE A 81 -14.66 7.96 5.64
C PHE A 81 -15.72 8.09 4.54
N GLU A 82 -15.59 7.36 3.44
CA GLU A 82 -16.58 7.36 2.36
C GLU A 82 -17.96 6.91 2.85
N ARG A 83 -18.03 5.82 3.63
CA ARG A 83 -19.28 5.31 4.21
C ARG A 83 -19.90 6.31 5.18
N ALA A 84 -19.10 6.92 6.05
CA ALA A 84 -19.58 7.88 7.04
C ALA A 84 -20.12 9.17 6.41
N THR A 85 -19.65 9.52 5.21
CA THR A 85 -20.03 10.76 4.50
C THR A 85 -21.00 10.55 3.34
N GLY A 86 -21.45 9.31 3.10
CA GLY A 86 -22.39 8.98 2.03
C GLY A 86 -21.81 9.09 0.62
N ARG A 87 -20.48 9.09 0.47
CA ARG A 87 -19.82 9.11 -0.84
C ARG A 87 -19.97 7.76 -1.53
N LYS A 88 -20.24 7.78 -2.84
CA LYS A 88 -20.40 6.58 -3.69
C LYS A 88 -19.18 6.26 -4.55
N ALA A 89 -18.26 7.21 -4.67
CA ALA A 89 -17.03 7.09 -5.44
C ALA A 89 -15.88 7.73 -4.67
N SER A 90 -14.68 7.24 -4.88
CA SER A 90 -13.48 7.80 -4.28
C SER A 90 -13.16 9.15 -4.91
N ASP A 91 -13.17 10.18 -4.07
CA ASP A 91 -12.78 11.52 -4.44
C ASP A 91 -11.34 11.77 -3.98
N ALA A 92 -10.80 12.93 -4.35
CA ALA A 92 -9.42 13.25 -3.99
C ALA A 92 -9.19 13.36 -2.47
N VAL A 93 -10.26 13.49 -1.67
CA VAL A 93 -10.15 13.52 -0.20
C VAL A 93 -10.05 12.09 0.33
N SER A 94 -10.86 11.15 -0.15
CA SER A 94 -10.71 9.75 0.28
C SER A 94 -9.38 9.14 -0.17
N LEU A 95 -8.91 9.48 -1.37
CA LEU A 95 -7.59 9.06 -1.87
C LEU A 95 -6.44 9.65 -1.04
N SER A 96 -6.55 10.90 -0.59
CA SER A 96 -5.53 11.49 0.29
C SER A 96 -5.53 10.87 1.68
N ILE A 97 -6.71 10.49 2.22
CA ILE A 97 -6.82 9.73 3.47
C ILE A 97 -6.15 8.36 3.33
N TRP A 98 -6.41 7.66 2.23
CA TRP A 98 -5.80 6.36 1.94
C TRP A 98 -4.27 6.48 1.87
N MET A 99 -3.78 7.43 1.07
CA MET A 99 -2.34 7.69 0.94
C MET A 99 -1.71 8.10 2.28
N GLY A 100 -2.39 8.94 3.06
CA GLY A 100 -1.93 9.37 4.38
C GLY A 100 -1.84 8.21 5.38
N ALA A 101 -2.85 7.34 5.42
CA ALA A 101 -2.81 6.13 6.25
C ALA A 101 -1.66 5.21 5.86
N LEU A 102 -1.43 5.04 4.56
CA LEU A 102 -0.32 4.23 4.05
C LEU A 102 1.04 4.87 4.35
N ALA A 103 1.16 6.20 4.25
CA ALA A 103 2.38 6.93 4.59
C ALA A 103 2.73 6.75 6.08
N ILE A 104 1.75 6.83 6.97
CA ILE A 104 1.94 6.56 8.41
C ILE A 104 2.41 5.11 8.63
N MET A 105 1.81 4.16 7.94
CA MET A 105 2.22 2.74 8.02
C MET A 105 3.64 2.52 7.47
N THR A 106 4.08 3.31 6.50
CA THR A 106 5.42 3.20 5.89
C THR A 106 6.50 3.89 6.73
N LEU A 107 6.11 4.79 7.64
CA LEU A 107 7.03 5.57 8.46
C LEU A 107 8.04 4.73 9.26
N PRO A 108 7.66 3.66 9.99
CA PRO A 108 8.63 2.82 10.69
C PRO A 108 9.58 2.07 9.75
N THR A 109 9.14 1.72 8.54
CA THR A 109 10.02 1.16 7.49
C THR A 109 11.11 2.16 7.11
N PHE A 110 10.76 3.44 6.93
CA PHE A 110 11.74 4.51 6.67
C PHE A 110 12.68 4.75 7.84
N LEU A 111 12.18 4.76 9.08
CA LEU A 111 13.01 4.94 10.27
C LEU A 111 14.06 3.83 10.40
N LYS A 112 13.64 2.57 10.20
CA LYS A 112 14.53 1.41 10.18
C LYS A 112 15.58 1.52 9.07
N MET A 113 15.19 1.95 7.86
CA MET A 113 16.10 2.17 6.75
C MET A 113 17.15 3.25 7.05
N LEU A 114 16.78 4.29 7.79
CA LEU A 114 17.69 5.36 8.23
C LEU A 114 18.54 4.99 9.45
N GLY A 115 18.40 3.77 9.98
CA GLY A 115 19.19 3.27 11.11
C GLY A 115 18.62 3.57 12.49
N PHE A 116 17.37 4.03 12.59
CA PHE A 116 16.66 4.15 13.86
C PHE A 116 15.95 2.83 14.18
N SER A 117 16.34 2.16 15.27
CA SER A 117 15.77 0.87 15.73
C SER A 117 14.77 1.05 16.86
#